data_AF-A0A6N9C8X2-F1
#
_entry.id   AF-A0A6N9C8X2-F1
#
_cell.length_a   1.000
_cell.length_b   1.000
_cell.length_c   1.000
_cell.angle_alpha   90.00
_cell.angle_beta   90.00
_cell.angle_gamma   90.00
#
_symmetry.space_group_name_H-M   'P 1'
#
loop_
_entity.id
_entity.type
_entity.pdbx_description
1 polymer ?
#
loop_
_entity_poly.entity_id
_entity_poly.type
_entity_poly.pdbx_seq_one_letter_code
_entity_poly.pdbx_strand_id
1 'polypeptide(L)'
;MRSRIREKLSDGGVSIGSWLNLGSPQAAEVMAAAGFDWLAVDAEHSPVGITEIANMFRAIESRGATPIVRVWDHAPETIGRVLDAGAFGVVPPHVSTPEQAAQIAQACRYPPRGKRSSGGNHRDCKYVPCD
;
A
#
# COMPACT_ATOMS: atom_id res chain seq x y z
N MET A 1 13.04 -6.00 -3.82
CA MET A 1 13.48 -4.88 -2.95
C MET A 1 12.68 -4.95 -1.65
N ARG A 2 13.32 -4.88 -0.47
CA ARG A 2 12.58 -4.83 0.81
C ARG A 2 12.05 -3.41 1.00
N SER A 3 10.86 -3.25 1.58
CA SER A 3 10.36 -1.91 1.94
C SER A 3 11.17 -1.36 3.11
N ARG A 4 11.41 -0.04 3.13
CA ARG A 4 12.12 0.67 4.22
C ARG A 4 11.50 0.37 5.60
N ILE A 5 10.19 0.14 5.62
CA ILE A 5 9.43 -0.30 6.79
C ILE A 5 9.95 -1.65 7.30
N ARG A 6 10.02 -2.67 6.43
CA ARG A 6 10.47 -4.02 6.82
C ARG A 6 11.92 -4.02 7.28
N GLU A 7 12.78 -3.24 6.64
CA GLU A 7 14.19 -3.10 7.04
C GLU A 7 14.30 -2.56 8.46
N LYS A 8 13.74 -1.37 8.73
CA LYS A 8 13.79 -0.74 10.06
C LYS A 8 13.18 -1.63 11.15
N LEU A 9 12.05 -2.27 10.87
CA LEU A 9 11.40 -3.15 11.85
C LEU A 9 12.18 -4.45 12.10
N SER A 10 12.84 -5.01 11.08
CA SER A 10 13.64 -6.23 11.25
C SER A 10 14.88 -6.00 12.11
N ASP A 11 15.41 -4.78 12.08
CA ASP A 11 16.57 -4.36 12.88
C ASP A 11 16.17 -3.91 14.31
N GLY A 12 14.91 -4.11 14.71
CA GLY A 12 14.37 -3.70 16.01
C GLY A 12 14.16 -2.17 16.15
N GLY A 13 14.26 -1.44 15.04
CA GLY A 13 14.04 0.00 14.99
C GLY A 13 12.57 0.39 14.84
N VAL A 14 12.34 1.69 14.70
CA VAL A 14 10.99 2.27 14.55
C VAL A 14 10.81 2.82 13.13
N SER A 15 9.62 2.62 12.58
CA SER A 15 9.19 3.23 11.33
C SER A 15 8.07 4.24 11.59
N ILE A 16 8.30 5.51 11.24
CA ILE A 16 7.36 6.61 11.48
C ILE A 16 6.67 6.99 10.17
N GLY A 17 5.36 7.11 10.21
CA GLY A 17 4.54 7.51 9.05
C GLY A 17 3.32 8.34 9.44
N SER A 18 2.56 8.73 8.44
CA SER A 18 1.36 9.57 8.59
C SER A 18 0.21 9.12 7.69
N TRP A 19 -1.01 9.47 8.09
CA TRP A 19 -2.22 9.33 7.31
C TRP A 19 -2.40 10.51 6.33
N LEU A 20 -3.00 10.23 5.17
CA LEU A 20 -3.34 11.21 4.15
C LEU A 20 -4.83 11.09 3.79
N ASN A 21 -5.59 12.12 4.16
CA ASN A 21 -7.06 12.13 3.99
C ASN A 21 -7.56 13.25 3.08
N LEU A 22 -6.64 14.02 2.47
CA LEU A 22 -6.98 15.20 1.66
C LEU A 22 -7.18 14.88 0.16
N GLY A 23 -6.87 13.66 -0.29
CA GLY A 23 -6.96 13.29 -1.71
C GLY A 23 -6.06 14.11 -2.65
N SER A 24 -5.05 14.81 -2.12
CA SER A 24 -4.19 15.71 -2.89
C SER A 24 -2.80 15.11 -3.12
N PRO A 25 -2.39 14.85 -4.38
CA PRO A 25 -1.03 14.46 -4.72
C PRO A 25 0.02 15.52 -4.32
N GLN A 26 -0.32 16.81 -4.37
CA GLN A 26 0.59 17.88 -3.94
C GLN A 26 0.85 17.81 -2.43
N ALA A 27 -0.20 17.63 -1.62
CA ALA A 27 -0.05 17.45 -0.19
C ALA A 27 0.74 16.17 0.13
N ALA A 28 0.50 15.09 -0.62
CA ALA A 28 1.23 13.83 -0.47
C ALA A 28 2.74 14.00 -0.76
N GLU A 29 3.11 14.77 -1.79
CA GLU A 29 4.51 15.08 -2.10
C GLU A 29 5.18 15.90 -0.99
N VAL A 30 4.50 16.93 -0.47
CA VAL A 30 5.00 17.76 0.64
C VAL A 30 5.22 16.90 1.89
N MET A 31 4.26 16.04 2.22
CA MET A 31 4.38 15.12 3.34
C MET A 31 5.54 14.14 3.14
N ALA A 32 5.73 13.63 1.92
CA ALA A 32 6.84 12.72 1.64
C ALA A 32 8.20 13.43 1.76
N ALA A 33 8.30 14.70 1.35
CA ALA A 33 9.48 15.53 1.57
C ALA A 33 9.76 15.85 3.05
N ALA A 34 8.75 15.76 3.93
CA ALA A 34 8.93 15.95 5.37
C ALA A 34 9.69 14.80 6.07
N GLY A 35 10.01 13.71 5.35
CA GLY A 35 10.90 12.66 5.82
C GLY A 35 10.22 11.46 6.49
N PHE A 36 8.90 11.29 6.31
CA PHE A 36 8.20 10.08 6.77
C PHE A 36 8.71 8.82 6.04
N ASP A 37 8.80 7.70 6.76
CA ASP A 37 9.19 6.42 6.16
C ASP A 37 8.08 5.86 5.26
N TRP A 38 6.82 6.13 5.62
CA TRP A 38 5.63 5.69 4.91
C TRP A 38 4.49 6.68 5.05
N LEU A 39 3.59 6.68 4.06
CA LEU A 39 2.38 7.49 4.05
C LEU A 39 1.20 6.63 3.64
N ALA A 40 0.15 6.62 4.47
CA ALA A 40 -1.04 5.83 4.25
C ALA A 40 -2.17 6.69 3.66
N VAL A 41 -2.58 6.42 2.43
CA VAL A 41 -3.78 7.00 1.84
C VAL A 41 -5.00 6.32 2.46
N ASP A 42 -5.90 7.10 3.03
CA ASP A 42 -7.11 6.55 3.64
C ASP A 42 -8.26 6.49 2.64
N ALA A 43 -8.48 5.33 2.03
CA ALA A 43 -9.60 5.16 1.11
C ALA A 43 -10.92 4.83 1.82
N GLU A 44 -10.88 4.37 3.08
CA GLU A 44 -12.07 3.99 3.83
C GLU A 44 -12.92 5.20 4.26
N HIS A 45 -12.25 6.31 4.65
CA HIS A 45 -12.94 7.50 5.15
C HIS A 45 -12.65 8.78 4.35
N SER A 46 -11.92 8.68 3.23
CA SER A 46 -11.71 9.82 2.34
C SER A 46 -12.37 9.58 0.98
N PRO A 47 -12.87 10.64 0.31
CA PRO A 47 -13.51 10.53 -1.01
C PRO A 47 -12.45 10.41 -2.12
N VAL A 48 -11.62 9.36 -2.08
CA VAL A 48 -10.56 9.10 -3.07
C VAL A 48 -10.93 7.90 -3.92
N GLY A 49 -10.73 7.99 -5.23
CA GLY A 49 -10.83 6.86 -6.15
C GLY A 49 -9.47 6.24 -6.43
N ILE A 50 -9.46 5.15 -7.21
CA ILE A 50 -8.23 4.42 -7.55
C ILE A 50 -7.23 5.30 -8.32
N THR A 51 -7.72 6.22 -9.15
CA THR A 51 -6.89 7.14 -9.94
C THR A 51 -6.21 8.16 -9.03
N GLU A 52 -6.94 8.73 -8.08
CA GLU A 52 -6.40 9.67 -7.08
C GLU A 52 -5.35 8.98 -6.22
N ILE A 53 -5.64 7.76 -5.73
CA ILE A 53 -4.71 6.93 -4.96
C ILE A 53 -3.43 6.69 -5.76
N ALA A 54 -3.52 6.27 -7.03
CA ALA A 54 -2.36 6.05 -7.88
C ALA A 54 -1.50 7.31 -8.05
N ASN A 55 -2.14 8.47 -8.24
CA ASN A 55 -1.45 9.76 -8.35
C ASN A 55 -0.77 10.18 -7.03
N MET A 56 -1.42 9.95 -5.89
CA MET A 56 -0.82 10.17 -4.58
C MET A 56 0.38 9.24 -4.36
N PHE A 57 0.29 7.96 -4.74
CA PHE A 57 1.43 7.04 -4.66
C PHE A 57 2.62 7.53 -5.48
N ARG A 58 2.41 8.05 -6.70
CA ARG A 58 3.50 8.64 -7.51
C ARG A 58 4.19 9.79 -6.77
N ALA A 59 3.41 10.64 -6.11
CA ALA A 59 3.92 11.78 -5.33
C ALA A 59 4.66 11.34 -4.06
N ILE A 60 4.20 10.28 -3.40
CA ILE A 60 4.85 9.70 -2.22
C ILE A 60 6.21 9.08 -2.61
N GLU A 61 6.21 8.27 -3.66
CA GLU A 61 7.41 7.58 -4.17
C GLU A 61 8.46 8.55 -4.70
N SER A 62 8.06 9.68 -5.30
CA SER A 62 9.00 10.67 -5.86
C SER A 62 9.94 11.28 -4.81
N ARG A 63 9.61 11.17 -3.52
CA ARG A 63 10.41 11.64 -2.39
C ARG A 63 10.92 10.51 -1.48
N GLY A 64 10.74 9.25 -1.88
CA GLY A 64 11.33 8.09 -1.19
C GLY A 64 10.58 7.59 0.05
N ALA A 65 9.35 8.05 0.28
CA ALA A 65 8.46 7.47 1.27
C ALA A 65 7.73 6.24 0.67
N THR A 66 7.32 5.30 1.54
CA THR A 66 6.61 4.08 1.11
C THR A 66 5.09 4.33 1.03
N PRO A 67 4.43 4.16 -0.13
CA PRO A 67 2.98 4.31 -0.24
C PRO A 67 2.23 3.11 0.35
N ILE A 68 1.33 3.38 1.30
CA ILE A 68 0.40 2.42 1.90
C ILE A 68 -1.03 2.91 1.63
N VAL A 69 -2.01 2.02 1.66
CA VAL A 69 -3.43 2.40 1.59
C VAL A 69 -4.26 1.65 2.59
N ARG A 70 -5.17 2.35 3.28
CA ARG A 70 -6.30 1.72 3.94
C ARG A 70 -7.41 1.50 2.93
N VAL A 71 -7.77 0.23 2.73
CA VAL A 71 -8.75 -0.18 1.71
C VAL A 71 -10.18 -0.10 2.23
N TRP A 72 -11.16 -0.04 1.33
CA TRP A 72 -12.58 -0.02 1.67
C TRP A 72 -13.08 -1.31 2.32
N ASP A 73 -12.58 -2.46 1.86
CA ASP A 73 -13.06 -3.78 2.24
C ASP A 73 -11.95 -4.84 2.12
N HIS A 74 -12.30 -6.11 2.37
CA HIS A 74 -11.38 -7.25 2.31
C HIS A 74 -11.45 -8.00 0.98
N ALA A 75 -12.17 -7.48 -0.03
CA ALA A 75 -12.37 -8.20 -1.28
C ALA A 75 -11.02 -8.38 -2.01
N PRO A 76 -10.68 -9.61 -2.46
CA PRO A 76 -9.42 -9.86 -3.17
C PRO A 76 -9.24 -8.97 -4.40
N GLU A 77 -10.33 -8.61 -5.09
CA GLU A 77 -10.33 -7.72 -6.25
C GLU A 77 -9.98 -6.29 -5.85
N THR A 78 -10.53 -5.79 -4.74
CA THR A 78 -10.21 -4.48 -4.18
C THR A 78 -8.72 -4.40 -3.80
N ILE A 79 -8.24 -5.41 -3.06
CA ILE A 79 -6.84 -5.52 -2.64
C ILE A 79 -5.91 -5.60 -3.86
N GLY A 80 -6.25 -6.46 -4.84
CA GLY A 80 -5.49 -6.61 -6.07
C GLY A 80 -5.37 -5.29 -6.84
N ARG A 81 -6.50 -4.56 -7.00
CA ARG A 81 -6.52 -3.28 -7.73
C ARG A 81 -5.65 -2.20 -7.08
N VAL A 82 -5.65 -2.09 -5.75
CA VAL A 82 -4.81 -1.08 -5.07
C VAL A 82 -3.34 -1.44 -5.10
N LEU A 83 -3.00 -2.73 -5.00
CA LEU A 83 -1.63 -3.19 -5.18
C LEU A 83 -1.17 -2.94 -6.62
N ASP A 84 -2.00 -3.26 -7.61
CA ASP A 84 -1.72 -2.97 -9.02
C ASP A 84 -1.53 -1.47 -9.31
N ALA A 85 -2.21 -0.60 -8.56
CA ALA A 85 -2.06 0.85 -8.61
C ALA A 85 -0.74 1.36 -8.00
N GLY A 86 0.02 0.49 -7.32
CA GLY A 86 1.35 0.78 -6.75
C GLY A 86 1.38 0.83 -5.22
N ALA A 87 0.37 0.30 -4.52
CA ALA A 87 0.45 0.19 -3.06
C ALA A 87 1.54 -0.81 -2.67
N PHE A 88 2.42 -0.41 -1.75
CA PHE A 88 3.45 -1.32 -1.19
C PHE A 88 2.89 -2.24 -0.09
N GLY A 89 1.73 -1.87 0.45
CA GLY A 89 1.02 -2.59 1.49
C GLY A 89 -0.37 -2.02 1.68
N VAL A 90 -1.23 -2.82 2.32
CA VAL A 90 -2.60 -2.45 2.63
C VAL A 90 -2.84 -2.47 4.14
N VAL A 91 -3.70 -1.58 4.61
CA VAL A 91 -4.26 -1.58 5.97
C VAL A 91 -5.75 -1.94 5.84
N PRO A 92 -6.13 -3.20 6.06
CA PRO A 92 -7.52 -3.60 5.98
C PRO A 92 -8.27 -3.13 7.23
N PRO A 93 -9.48 -2.57 7.09
CA PRO A 93 -10.27 -2.12 8.23
C PRO A 93 -10.90 -3.29 8.99
N HIS A 94 -11.30 -3.11 10.25
CA HIS A 94 -12.17 -4.05 10.98
C HIS A 94 -11.74 -5.54 11.03
N VAL A 95 -10.45 -5.85 10.93
CA VAL A 95 -9.95 -7.23 11.06
C VAL A 95 -10.07 -7.69 12.50
N SER A 96 -10.93 -8.67 12.74
CA SER A 96 -11.30 -9.13 14.09
C SER A 96 -11.04 -10.63 14.30
N THR A 97 -10.71 -11.38 13.24
CA THR A 97 -10.38 -12.81 13.34
C THR A 97 -9.08 -13.19 12.62
N PRO A 98 -8.39 -14.25 13.06
CA PRO A 98 -7.22 -14.79 12.37
C PRO A 98 -7.51 -15.22 10.92
N GLU A 99 -8.72 -15.72 10.66
CA GLU A 99 -9.13 -16.19 9.33
C GLU A 99 -9.24 -15.02 8.35
N GLN A 100 -9.81 -13.88 8.79
CA GLN A 100 -9.85 -12.65 8.00
C GLN A 100 -8.42 -12.20 7.66
N ALA A 101 -7.54 -12.12 8.66
CA ALA A 101 -6.14 -11.75 8.47
C ALA A 101 -5.43 -12.67 7.46
N ALA A 102 -5.66 -13.99 7.56
CA ALA A 102 -5.08 -14.98 6.66
C ALA A 102 -5.61 -14.84 5.22
N GLN A 103 -6.92 -14.60 5.03
CA GLN A 103 -7.53 -14.39 3.72
C GLN A 103 -6.97 -13.14 3.03
N ILE A 104 -6.87 -12.03 3.76
CA ILE A 104 -6.28 -10.77 3.27
C ILE A 104 -4.81 -11.00 2.88
N ALA A 105 -4.04 -11.68 3.73
CA ALA A 105 -2.63 -11.98 3.44
C ALA A 105 -2.47 -12.83 2.17
N GLN A 106 -3.39 -13.78 1.92
CA GLN A 106 -3.43 -14.54 0.66
C GLN A 106 -3.78 -13.66 -0.53
N ALA A 107 -4.72 -12.72 -0.39
CA ALA A 107 -5.10 -11.79 -1.46
C ALA A 107 -3.96 -10.82 -1.85
N CYS A 108 -3.02 -10.55 -0.94
CA CYS A 108 -1.89 -9.65 -1.21
C CYS A 108 -0.75 -10.29 -2.00
N ARG A 109 -0.68 -11.63 -2.07
CA ARG A 109 0.49 -12.37 -2.58
C ARG A 109 0.14 -13.21 -3.80
N TYR A 110 1.05 -13.26 -4.77
CA TYR A 110 0.95 -14.18 -5.90
C TYR A 110 1.14 -15.65 -5.47
N PRO A 111 0.64 -16.61 -6.27
CA PRO A 111 1.03 -18.01 -6.14
C PRO A 111 2.56 -18.19 -6.15
N PRO A 112 3.12 -19.15 -5.38
CA PRO A 112 2.46 -20.13 -4.53
C PRO A 112 2.12 -19.63 -3.11
N ARG A 113 2.49 -18.38 -2.77
CA ARG A 113 2.37 -17.83 -1.42
C ARG A 113 1.01 -17.19 -1.11
N GLY A 114 0.16 -17.04 -2.12
CA GLY A 114 -1.17 -16.48 -2.01
C GLY A 114 -2.01 -16.77 -3.24
N LYS A 115 -3.04 -15.94 -3.45
CA LYS A 115 -4.08 -16.13 -4.46
C LYS A 115 -4.28 -14.90 -5.36
N ARG A 116 -3.39 -13.90 -5.30
CA ARG A 116 -3.46 -12.71 -6.15
C ARG A 116 -3.26 -13.11 -7.61
N SER A 117 -4.13 -12.61 -8.49
CA SER A 117 -3.99 -12.76 -9.95
C SER A 117 -2.93 -11.80 -10.50
N SER A 118 -2.13 -12.26 -11.47
CA SER A 118 -1.11 -11.45 -12.15
C SER A 118 -1.66 -10.81 -13.43
N GLY A 119 -1.72 -9.48 -13.49
CA GLY A 119 -1.83 -8.72 -14.75
C GLY A 119 -0.48 -8.48 -15.43
N GLY A 120 -0.46 -7.92 -16.65
CA GLY A 120 0.79 -7.55 -17.34
C GLY A 120 1.17 -6.07 -17.27
N ASN A 121 0.24 -5.20 -16.84
CA ASN A 121 0.33 -3.73 -16.99
C ASN A 121 0.22 -2.97 -15.65
N HIS A 122 0.60 -3.57 -14.52
CA HIS A 122 0.49 -2.94 -13.20
C HIS A 122 1.78 -2.25 -12.76
N ARG A 123 1.65 -1.22 -11.92
CA ARG A 123 2.79 -0.41 -11.43
C ARG A 123 3.67 -1.20 -10.45
N ASP A 124 3.09 -2.21 -9.82
CA ASP A 124 3.74 -3.12 -8.87
C ASP A 124 4.72 -4.09 -9.52
N CYS A 125 4.76 -4.21 -10.87
CA CYS A 125 5.78 -4.99 -11.59
C CYS A 125 7.23 -4.63 -11.19
N LYS A 126 7.46 -3.46 -10.58
CA LYS A 126 8.77 -3.08 -10.02
C LYS A 126 9.12 -3.81 -8.70
N TYR A 127 8.13 -4.33 -7.99
CA TYR A 127 8.25 -4.88 -6.64
C TYR A 127 7.93 -6.38 -6.55
N VAL A 128 7.42 -6.99 -7.63
CA VAL A 128 7.35 -8.43 -7.80
C VAL A 128 8.71 -8.94 -8.26
N PRO A 129 9.50 -9.65 -7.43
CA PRO A 129 10.51 -10.53 -8.00
C PRO A 129 9.75 -11.64 -8.73
N CYS A 130 10.12 -11.93 -9.97
CA CYS A 130 9.69 -13.17 -10.63
C CYS A 130 10.19 -14.45 -9.91
N ASP A 131 10.90 -14.31 -8.79
CA ASP A 131 11.64 -15.35 -8.08
C ASP A 131 11.43 -15.29 -6.55
#